data_AF-R5QL56-F1
#
_entry.id   AF-R5QL56-F1
#
_cell.length_a   1.000
_cell.length_b   1.000
_cell.length_c   1.000
_cell.angle_alpha   90.00
_cell.angle_beta   90.00
_cell.angle_gamma   90.00
#
_symmetry.space_group_name_H-M   'P 1'
#
loop_
_entity.id
_entity.type
_entity.pdbx_description
1 polymer ?
#
loop_
_entity_poly.entity_id
_entity_poly.type
_entity_poly.pdbx_seq_one_letter_code
_entity_poly.pdbx_strand_id
1 'polypeptide(L)'
;MTQIQLNTDRYEHRKREDVFPKEERKRRKKKAPKTQARLDAERGRFNFKTINGFKLIDVEYSVPDKATRKRRRKGFNSVREKFLAHIAKNCQKELRAIGITDKQIEQMKKGSVPNGYNVHHKLPIHGGGLNEFSNLILMPIPPHDELHHKVLDPQVSQMQAGETKKVKLPWSDNMVYVPPEHDNTRDQDKKKTIEMIPYVKTMTAARR
;
A
#
# COMPACT_ATOMS: atom_id res chain seq x y z
N MET A 1 -53.59 -10.16 41.28
CA MET A 1 -52.63 -9.18 40.73
C MET A 1 -51.24 -9.72 40.95
N THR A 2 -50.63 -10.32 39.93
CA THR A 2 -49.35 -11.02 40.02
C THR A 2 -48.24 -10.05 39.64
N GLN A 3 -47.37 -9.66 40.58
CA GLN A 3 -46.19 -8.87 40.26
C GLN A 3 -45.10 -9.79 39.70
N ILE A 4 -44.71 -9.54 38.45
CA ILE A 4 -43.55 -10.13 37.82
C ILE A 4 -42.32 -9.33 38.27
N GLN A 5 -41.46 -9.94 39.09
CA GLN A 5 -40.12 -9.39 39.36
C GLN A 5 -39.20 -9.74 38.20
N LEU A 6 -38.84 -8.73 37.40
CA LEU A 6 -37.80 -8.83 36.38
C LEU A 6 -36.43 -8.88 37.09
N ASN A 7 -35.79 -10.04 37.06
CA ASN A 7 -34.40 -10.20 37.49
C ASN A 7 -33.50 -9.50 36.44
N THR A 8 -32.97 -8.34 36.78
CA THR A 8 -31.89 -7.72 36.00
C THR A 8 -30.56 -8.35 36.41
N ASP A 9 -30.11 -9.36 35.66
CA ASP A 9 -28.74 -9.88 35.80
C ASP A 9 -27.74 -8.75 35.46
N ARG A 10 -27.16 -8.16 36.52
CA ARG A 10 -26.00 -7.27 36.40
C ARG A 10 -24.80 -8.13 36.00
N TYR A 11 -24.30 -7.91 34.79
CA TYR A 11 -23.03 -8.48 34.36
C TYR A 11 -21.88 -7.90 35.20
N GLU A 12 -21.32 -8.68 36.12
CA GLU A 12 -20.09 -8.32 36.85
C GLU A 12 -18.85 -8.68 36.02
N HIS A 13 -18.09 -7.68 35.61
CA HIS A 13 -16.84 -7.86 34.89
C HIS A 13 -15.73 -8.35 35.84
N ARG A 14 -15.62 -9.66 36.08
CA ARG A 14 -14.50 -10.25 36.83
C ARG A 14 -13.21 -10.15 36.00
N LYS A 15 -12.21 -9.42 36.52
CA LYS A 15 -10.84 -9.45 35.96
C LYS A 15 -10.34 -10.90 36.07
N ARG A 16 -9.99 -11.51 34.94
CA ARG A 16 -9.25 -12.78 34.94
C ARG A 16 -7.95 -12.57 35.71
N GLU A 17 -7.70 -13.39 36.72
CA GLU A 17 -6.41 -13.41 37.39
C GLU A 17 -5.32 -13.83 36.38
N ASP A 18 -4.23 -13.07 36.37
CA ASP A 18 -3.12 -13.29 35.45
C ASP A 18 -2.40 -14.59 35.84
N VAL A 19 -2.62 -15.65 35.07
CA VAL A 19 -2.09 -17.02 35.28
C VAL A 19 -0.56 -17.11 35.25
N PHE A 20 0.16 -16.05 34.84
CA PHE A 20 1.61 -16.09 34.63
C PHE A 20 2.36 -14.98 35.40
N PRO A 21 3.37 -15.34 36.22
CA PRO A 21 4.24 -14.39 36.90
C PRO A 21 4.90 -13.39 35.93
N LYS A 22 5.09 -12.13 36.37
CA LYS A 22 5.66 -11.04 35.55
C LYS A 22 7.02 -11.39 34.92
N GLU A 23 7.85 -12.19 35.59
CA GLU A 23 9.16 -12.61 35.08
C GLU A 23 9.06 -13.63 33.95
N GLU A 24 8.06 -14.51 33.97
CA GLU A 24 7.79 -15.45 32.88
C GLU A 24 7.25 -14.72 31.64
N ARG A 25 6.43 -13.67 31.85
CA ARG A 25 6.03 -12.73 30.79
C ARG A 25 7.23 -12.01 30.17
N LYS A 26 8.21 -11.58 30.97
CA LYS A 26 9.44 -10.93 30.46
C LYS A 26 10.32 -11.90 29.67
N ARG A 27 10.47 -13.15 30.15
CA ARG A 27 11.23 -14.21 29.46
C ARG A 27 10.58 -14.57 28.11
N ARG A 28 9.25 -14.73 28.07
CA ARG A 28 8.49 -14.97 26.83
C ARG A 28 8.45 -13.75 25.88
N LYS A 29 8.71 -12.55 26.38
CA LYS A 29 8.82 -11.30 25.59
C LYS A 29 10.19 -11.06 24.96
N LYS A 30 11.18 -11.95 25.14
CA LYS A 30 12.42 -11.87 24.36
C LYS A 30 12.07 -12.08 22.89
N LYS A 31 11.92 -10.98 22.13
CA LYS A 31 11.66 -11.01 20.69
C LYS A 31 12.75 -11.87 20.04
N ALA A 32 12.34 -12.87 19.26
CA ALA A 32 13.26 -13.62 18.43
C ALA A 32 14.17 -12.66 17.64
N PRO A 33 15.45 -13.01 17.44
CA PRO A 33 16.35 -12.19 16.65
C PRO A 33 15.75 -11.92 15.26
N LYS A 34 15.91 -10.70 14.77
CA LYS A 34 15.42 -10.34 13.43
C LYS A 34 16.12 -11.23 12.40
N THR A 35 15.35 -11.75 11.45
CA THR A 35 15.90 -12.49 10.31
C THR A 35 16.78 -11.58 9.45
N GLN A 36 17.76 -12.15 8.75
CA GLN A 36 18.62 -11.40 7.84
C GLN A 36 17.81 -10.65 6.78
N ALA A 37 16.78 -11.29 6.21
CA ALA A 37 15.87 -10.67 5.26
C ALA A 37 15.18 -9.41 5.83
N ARG A 38 14.83 -9.40 7.13
CA ARG A 38 14.25 -8.21 7.76
C ARG A 38 15.28 -7.09 7.94
N LEU A 39 16.51 -7.43 8.29
CA LEU A 39 17.61 -6.45 8.40
C LEU A 39 17.95 -5.83 7.04
N ASP A 40 17.91 -6.63 5.98
CA ASP A 40 18.12 -6.15 4.61
C ASP A 40 16.95 -5.25 4.16
N ALA A 41 15.71 -5.63 4.45
CA ALA A 41 14.54 -4.79 4.18
C ALA A 41 14.60 -3.44 4.94
N GLU A 42 15.05 -3.42 6.19
CA GLU A 42 15.28 -2.18 6.98
C GLU A 42 16.29 -1.22 6.31
N ARG A 43 17.23 -1.77 5.54
CA ARG A 43 18.23 -1.06 4.73
C ARG A 43 17.78 -0.80 3.29
N GLY A 44 16.54 -1.12 2.94
CA GLY A 44 16.00 -0.97 1.58
C GLY A 44 16.59 -1.95 0.56
N ARG A 45 17.16 -3.08 1.02
CA ARG A 45 17.71 -4.12 0.17
C ARG A 45 16.68 -5.24 0.02
N PHE A 46 16.15 -5.38 -1.19
CA PHE A 46 15.18 -6.40 -1.54
C PHE A 46 15.76 -7.31 -2.62
N ASN A 47 15.42 -8.60 -2.56
CA ASN A 47 15.77 -9.59 -3.58
C ASN A 47 14.85 -9.55 -4.81
N PHE A 48 13.85 -8.66 -4.82
CA PHE A 48 12.94 -8.42 -5.93
C PHE A 48 13.00 -6.96 -6.39
N LYS A 49 12.78 -6.75 -7.69
CA LYS A 49 12.68 -5.40 -8.30
C LYS A 49 11.24 -4.90 -8.41
N THR A 50 10.29 -5.83 -8.37
CA THR A 50 8.85 -5.57 -8.54
C THR A 50 8.05 -6.34 -7.51
N ILE A 51 6.96 -5.77 -7.03
CA ILE A 51 6.01 -6.40 -6.11
C ILE A 51 4.59 -6.03 -6.54
N ASN A 52 3.72 -7.01 -6.75
CA ASN A 52 2.32 -6.79 -7.16
C ASN A 52 2.16 -5.84 -8.36
N GLY A 53 3.05 -5.90 -9.36
CA GLY A 53 3.03 -4.99 -10.52
C GLY A 53 3.60 -3.58 -10.27
N PHE A 54 4.07 -3.28 -9.06
CA PHE A 54 4.75 -2.02 -8.73
C PHE A 54 6.27 -2.19 -8.88
N LYS A 55 6.91 -1.20 -9.49
CA LYS A 55 8.38 -1.11 -9.55
C LYS A 55 8.90 -0.44 -8.28
N LEU A 56 10.04 -0.89 -7.77
CA LEU A 56 10.69 -0.23 -6.65
C LEU A 56 11.53 0.96 -7.14
N ILE A 57 11.22 2.16 -6.67
CA ILE A 57 11.98 3.38 -6.93
C ILE A 57 12.66 3.88 -5.66
N ASP A 58 13.78 4.59 -5.80
CA ASP A 58 14.41 5.32 -4.70
C ASP A 58 13.73 6.67 -4.53
N VAL A 59 13.28 6.97 -3.30
CA VAL A 59 12.65 8.25 -2.96
C VAL A 59 13.24 8.79 -1.68
N GLU A 60 13.40 10.10 -1.63
CA GLU A 60 13.70 10.80 -0.39
C GLU A 60 12.43 10.88 0.47
N TYR A 61 12.47 10.21 1.61
CA TYR A 61 11.34 10.10 2.52
C TYR A 61 11.59 10.96 3.74
N SER A 62 10.85 12.06 3.85
CA SER A 62 10.96 13.02 4.95
C SER A 62 9.70 12.98 5.79
N VAL A 63 9.83 12.79 7.10
CA VAL A 63 8.68 12.70 8.00
C VAL A 63 8.25 14.10 8.43
N PRO A 64 7.08 14.61 8.00
CA PRO A 64 6.64 15.94 8.41
C PRO A 64 6.24 15.96 9.88
N ASP A 65 6.14 17.17 10.43
CA ASP A 65 5.63 17.38 11.78
C ASP A 65 4.20 16.80 11.96
N LYS A 66 3.84 16.55 13.21
CA LYS A 66 2.57 15.92 13.57
C LYS A 66 1.36 16.75 13.13
N ALA A 67 1.42 18.09 13.21
CA ALA A 67 0.32 18.96 12.86
C ALA A 67 0.08 18.92 11.34
N THR A 68 1.13 18.96 10.52
CA THR A 68 1.04 18.82 9.06
C THR A 68 0.40 17.50 8.66
N ARG A 69 0.85 16.37 9.24
CA ARG A 69 0.25 15.06 8.97
C ARG A 69 -1.22 14.99 9.40
N LYS A 70 -1.60 15.60 10.54
CA LYS A 70 -2.99 15.67 11.00
C LYS A 70 -3.88 16.47 10.04
N ARG A 71 -3.41 17.64 9.57
CA ARG A 71 -4.14 18.45 8.57
C ARG A 71 -4.38 17.66 7.29
N ARG A 72 -3.35 16.99 6.76
CA ARG A 72 -3.46 16.16 5.55
C ARG A 72 -4.45 15.01 5.71
N ARG A 73 -4.41 14.28 6.84
CA ARG A 73 -5.40 13.23 7.11
C ARG A 73 -6.83 13.76 7.17
N LYS A 74 -7.04 14.93 7.82
CA LYS A 74 -8.36 15.57 7.89
C LYS A 74 -8.90 15.93 6.49
N GLY A 75 -8.03 16.40 5.59
CA GLY A 75 -8.42 16.77 4.24
C GLY A 75 -8.60 15.60 3.26
N PHE A 76 -8.19 14.38 3.63
CA PHE A 76 -8.13 13.27 2.69
C PHE A 76 -9.52 12.84 2.17
N ASN A 77 -10.54 12.78 3.03
CA ASN A 77 -11.84 12.26 2.65
C ASN A 77 -12.47 13.01 1.46
N SER A 78 -12.37 14.36 1.45
CA SER A 78 -12.88 15.17 0.34
C SER A 78 -12.14 14.90 -0.98
N VAL A 79 -10.81 14.73 -0.92
CA VAL A 79 -10.02 14.42 -2.11
C VAL A 79 -10.28 12.99 -2.60
N ARG A 80 -10.39 12.03 -1.67
CA ARG A 80 -10.70 10.63 -1.96
C ARG A 80 -12.02 10.48 -2.71
N GLU A 81 -13.06 11.17 -2.26
CA GLU A 81 -14.38 11.15 -2.92
C GLU A 81 -14.31 11.71 -4.34
N LYS A 82 -13.61 12.84 -4.53
CA LYS A 82 -13.39 13.42 -5.86
C LYS A 82 -12.56 12.52 -6.77
N PHE A 83 -11.54 11.87 -6.23
CA PHE A 83 -10.70 10.92 -6.94
C PHE A 83 -11.51 9.71 -7.44
N LEU A 84 -12.35 9.13 -6.57
CA LEU A 84 -13.24 8.01 -6.94
C LEU A 84 -14.22 8.42 -8.03
N ALA A 85 -14.83 9.59 -7.90
CA ALA A 85 -15.74 10.11 -8.92
C ALA A 85 -15.03 10.37 -10.26
N HIS A 86 -13.76 10.76 -10.24
CA HIS A 86 -12.94 10.96 -11.43
C HIS A 86 -12.64 9.65 -12.15
N ILE A 87 -12.08 8.66 -11.45
CA ILE A 87 -11.74 7.36 -12.08
C ILE A 87 -12.99 6.57 -12.51
N ALA A 88 -14.12 6.73 -11.81
CA ALA A 88 -15.39 6.11 -12.21
C ALA A 88 -15.93 6.66 -13.54
N LYS A 89 -15.57 7.89 -13.91
CA LYS A 89 -15.92 8.48 -15.19
C LYS A 89 -14.91 8.13 -16.28
N ASN A 90 -13.62 8.20 -15.96
CA ASN A 90 -12.54 8.20 -16.95
C ASN A 90 -11.81 6.86 -17.12
N CYS A 91 -11.93 5.94 -16.16
CA CYS A 91 -11.13 4.70 -16.11
C CYS A 91 -12.01 3.45 -15.99
N GLN A 92 -13.21 3.45 -16.58
CA GLN A 92 -14.17 2.34 -16.40
C GLN A 92 -13.63 0.99 -16.89
N LYS A 93 -12.81 0.98 -17.94
CA LYS A 93 -12.22 -0.25 -18.49
C LYS A 93 -11.27 -0.88 -17.48
N GLU A 94 -10.40 -0.08 -16.88
CA GLU A 94 -9.43 -0.49 -15.86
C GLU A 94 -10.14 -0.95 -14.59
N LEU A 95 -11.20 -0.24 -14.18
CA LEU A 95 -12.02 -0.63 -13.02
C LEU A 95 -12.67 -2.01 -13.23
N ARG A 96 -13.25 -2.25 -14.41
CA ARG A 96 -13.82 -3.57 -14.75
C ARG A 96 -12.74 -4.65 -14.80
N ALA A 97 -11.55 -4.33 -15.31
CA ALA A 97 -10.44 -5.28 -15.39
C ALA A 97 -9.96 -5.79 -14.02
N ILE A 98 -10.11 -4.98 -12.95
CA ILE A 98 -9.80 -5.43 -11.58
C ILE A 98 -11.00 -6.05 -10.86
N GLY A 99 -12.15 -6.18 -11.51
CA GLY A 99 -13.34 -6.82 -10.96
C GLY A 99 -14.35 -5.88 -10.30
N ILE A 100 -14.29 -4.57 -10.56
CA ILE A 100 -15.31 -3.62 -10.09
C ILE A 100 -16.51 -3.67 -11.05
N THR A 101 -17.67 -3.97 -10.47
CA THR A 101 -18.95 -4.06 -11.20
C THR A 101 -19.52 -2.69 -11.54
N ASP A 102 -20.38 -2.60 -12.56
CA ASP A 102 -21.02 -1.34 -12.95
C ASP A 102 -21.81 -0.70 -11.79
N LYS A 103 -22.46 -1.51 -10.95
CA LYS A 103 -23.14 -1.02 -9.73
C LYS A 103 -22.16 -0.35 -8.76
N GLN A 104 -20.96 -0.90 -8.59
CA GLN A 104 -19.93 -0.29 -7.75
C GLN A 104 -19.37 0.98 -8.42
N ILE A 105 -19.21 1.01 -9.74
CA ILE A 105 -18.81 2.21 -10.48
C ILE A 105 -19.82 3.35 -10.24
N GLU A 106 -21.13 3.07 -10.26
CA GLU A 106 -22.15 4.08 -9.93
C GLU A 106 -22.04 4.60 -8.48
N GLN A 107 -21.68 3.73 -7.52
CA GLN A 107 -21.42 4.16 -6.15
C GLN A 107 -20.12 5.00 -6.04
N MET A 108 -19.10 4.67 -6.82
CA MET A 108 -17.85 5.44 -6.88
C MET A 108 -18.05 6.83 -7.46
N LYS A 109 -18.97 7.02 -8.42
CA LYS A 109 -19.37 8.36 -8.90
C LYS A 109 -19.87 9.26 -7.78
N LYS A 110 -20.38 8.67 -6.68
CA LYS A 110 -20.83 9.36 -5.46
C LYS A 110 -19.75 9.42 -4.37
N GLY A 111 -18.52 9.03 -4.67
CA GLY A 111 -17.39 9.04 -3.73
C GLY A 111 -17.30 7.83 -2.81
N SER A 112 -18.10 6.78 -3.02
CA SER A 112 -18.03 5.56 -2.22
C SER A 112 -16.92 4.62 -2.67
N VAL A 113 -16.19 4.04 -1.73
CA VAL A 113 -15.16 3.02 -2.05
C VAL A 113 -15.84 1.66 -2.15
N PRO A 114 -15.63 0.89 -3.23
CA PRO A 114 -16.14 -0.46 -3.33
C PRO A 114 -15.55 -1.37 -2.24
N ASN A 115 -16.37 -2.28 -1.70
CA ASN A 115 -15.90 -3.28 -0.73
C ASN A 115 -14.72 -4.09 -1.29
N GLY A 116 -13.70 -4.31 -0.46
CA GLY A 116 -12.48 -5.03 -0.85
C GLY A 116 -11.39 -4.17 -1.48
N TYR A 117 -11.65 -2.88 -1.69
CA TYR A 117 -10.70 -1.92 -2.26
C TYR A 117 -10.35 -0.80 -1.29
N ASN A 118 -9.24 -0.13 -1.56
CA ASN A 118 -8.81 1.07 -0.84
C ASN A 118 -8.21 2.10 -1.81
N VAL A 119 -8.34 3.38 -1.47
CA VAL A 119 -7.60 4.46 -2.13
C VAL A 119 -6.29 4.64 -1.38
N HIS A 120 -5.21 4.19 -2.00
CA HIS A 120 -3.88 4.17 -1.44
C HIS A 120 -3.09 5.43 -1.84
N HIS A 121 -2.35 6.00 -0.91
CA HIS A 121 -1.32 7.00 -1.21
C HIS A 121 -0.03 6.31 -1.65
N LYS A 122 0.45 6.58 -2.87
CA LYS A 122 1.71 6.03 -3.41
C LYS A 122 2.92 6.44 -2.56
N LEU A 123 3.02 7.73 -2.26
CA LEU A 123 3.84 8.27 -1.17
C LEU A 123 2.91 8.53 0.03
N PRO A 124 3.09 7.81 1.16
CA PRO A 124 2.26 7.99 2.34
C PRO A 124 2.37 9.39 2.94
N ILE A 125 1.29 9.86 3.58
CA ILE A 125 1.29 11.12 4.37
C ILE A 125 2.39 11.12 5.44
N HIS A 126 2.75 9.95 5.98
CA HIS A 126 3.83 9.81 6.94
C HIS A 126 5.19 10.28 6.39
N GLY A 127 5.46 10.03 5.10
CA GLY A 127 6.70 10.42 4.40
C GLY A 127 6.59 11.65 3.54
N GLY A 128 5.65 12.54 3.85
CA GLY A 128 5.52 13.79 3.11
C GLY A 128 4.55 13.74 1.93
N GLY A 129 3.87 12.62 1.69
CA GLY A 129 2.84 12.51 0.66
C GLY A 129 1.71 13.54 0.76
N LEU A 130 1.19 13.93 -0.40
CA LEU A 130 0.12 14.91 -0.57
C LEU A 130 -1.21 14.25 -0.95
N ASN A 131 -2.32 14.97 -0.73
CA ASN A 131 -3.65 14.54 -1.15
C ASN A 131 -3.92 15.03 -2.57
N GLU A 132 -3.27 14.41 -3.54
CA GLU A 132 -3.33 14.79 -4.95
C GLU A 132 -3.54 13.53 -5.80
N PHE A 133 -4.27 13.65 -6.91
CA PHE A 133 -4.66 12.48 -7.70
C PHE A 133 -3.44 11.70 -8.24
N SER A 134 -2.36 12.40 -8.59
CA SER A 134 -1.09 11.80 -9.01
C SER A 134 -0.50 10.86 -7.94
N ASN A 135 -0.74 11.16 -6.66
CA ASN A 135 -0.27 10.40 -5.51
C ASN A 135 -1.29 9.35 -5.03
N LEU A 136 -2.42 9.17 -5.72
CA LEU A 136 -3.45 8.22 -5.33
C LEU A 136 -3.59 7.08 -6.35
N ILE A 137 -3.94 5.91 -5.85
CA ILE A 137 -4.28 4.74 -6.66
C ILE A 137 -5.41 3.95 -5.97
N LEU A 138 -6.41 3.53 -6.74
CA LEU A 138 -7.41 2.56 -6.26
C LEU A 138 -6.86 1.15 -6.44
N MET A 139 -6.81 0.36 -5.36
CA MET A 139 -6.28 -1.00 -5.40
C MET A 139 -6.98 -1.95 -4.42
N PRO A 140 -6.94 -3.27 -4.65
CA PRO A 140 -7.47 -4.25 -3.69
C PRO A 140 -6.70 -4.22 -2.36
N ILE A 141 -7.38 -4.56 -1.26
CA ILE A 141 -6.78 -4.54 0.10
C ILE A 141 -5.60 -5.51 0.27
N PRO A 142 -5.64 -6.77 -0.21
CA PRO A 142 -4.52 -7.69 0.00
C PRO A 142 -3.17 -7.20 -0.57
N PRO A 143 -3.04 -6.83 -1.87
CA PRO A 143 -1.78 -6.30 -2.38
C PRO A 143 -1.41 -4.97 -1.71
N HIS A 144 -2.38 -4.14 -1.30
CA HIS A 144 -2.14 -2.91 -0.55
C HIS A 144 -1.39 -3.18 0.76
N ASP A 145 -1.88 -4.13 1.57
CA ASP A 145 -1.27 -4.45 2.86
C ASP A 145 0.12 -5.06 2.68
N GLU A 146 0.31 -5.86 1.64
CA GLU A 146 1.62 -6.40 1.30
C GLU A 146 2.66 -5.31 0.95
N LEU A 147 2.26 -4.26 0.21
CA LEU A 147 3.17 -3.15 -0.11
C LEU A 147 3.69 -2.48 1.17
N HIS A 148 2.80 -2.24 2.14
CA HIS A 148 3.18 -1.66 3.42
C HIS A 148 4.09 -2.60 4.20
N HIS A 149 3.65 -3.83 4.44
CA HIS A 149 4.33 -4.73 5.36
C HIS A 149 5.65 -5.28 4.83
N LYS A 150 5.74 -5.56 3.52
CA LYS A 150 6.95 -6.15 2.93
C LYS A 150 7.99 -5.09 2.57
N VAL A 151 7.57 -3.91 2.13
CA VAL A 151 8.50 -2.89 1.60
C VAL A 151 8.62 -1.70 2.54
N LEU A 152 7.52 -1.03 2.86
CA LEU A 152 7.57 0.27 3.52
C LEU A 152 7.89 0.18 5.02
N ASP A 153 7.09 -0.57 5.79
CA ASP A 153 7.15 -0.63 7.25
C ASP A 153 8.55 -1.00 7.80
N PRO A 154 9.29 -1.96 7.20
CA PRO A 154 10.65 -2.25 7.63
C PRO A 154 11.56 -1.02 7.54
N GLN A 155 11.39 -0.17 6.52
CA GLN A 155 12.30 0.95 6.28
C GLN A 155 12.00 2.18 7.14
N VAL A 156 10.73 2.42 7.48
CA VAL A 156 10.27 3.73 8.00
C VAL A 156 9.60 3.68 9.39
N SER A 157 9.27 2.50 9.92
CA SER A 157 8.48 2.38 11.16
C SER A 157 9.11 3.00 12.41
N GLN A 158 10.44 3.21 12.41
CA GLN A 158 11.17 3.83 13.53
C GLN A 158 11.46 5.33 13.30
N MET A 159 11.13 5.87 12.13
CA MET A 159 11.47 7.24 11.80
C MET A 159 10.67 8.25 12.62
N GLN A 160 11.34 9.33 13.02
CA GLN A 160 10.76 10.44 13.78
C GLN A 160 10.51 11.66 12.91
N ALA A 161 9.65 12.57 13.39
CA ALA A 161 9.39 13.82 12.68
C ALA A 161 10.68 14.65 12.48
N GLY A 162 10.89 15.16 11.27
CA GLY A 162 12.09 15.87 10.86
C GLY A 162 13.16 14.99 10.23
N GLU A 163 13.11 13.66 10.44
CA GLU A 163 14.08 12.76 9.83
C GLU A 163 13.83 12.59 8.33
N THR A 164 14.92 12.45 7.59
CA THR A 164 14.92 12.20 6.14
C THR A 164 15.81 11.00 5.84
N LYS A 165 15.32 10.08 5.00
CA LYS A 165 16.03 8.86 4.60
C LYS A 165 15.69 8.51 3.16
N LYS A 166 16.68 8.01 2.39
CA LYS A 166 16.40 7.37 1.09
C LYS A 166 15.80 5.99 1.33
N VAL A 167 14.63 5.73 0.74
CA VAL A 167 13.88 4.47 0.89
C VAL A 167 13.45 3.95 -0.47
N LYS A 168 13.20 2.64 -0.55
CA LYS A 168 12.52 2.03 -1.69
C LYS A 168 11.01 2.16 -1.52
N LEU A 169 10.33 2.71 -2.52
CA LEU A 169 8.87 2.76 -2.58
C LEU A 169 8.35 1.96 -3.78
N PRO A 170 7.28 1.15 -3.60
CA PRO A 170 6.52 0.62 -4.70
C PRO A 170 5.79 1.74 -5.43
N TRP A 171 6.06 1.91 -6.72
CA TRP A 171 5.52 2.99 -7.52
C TRP A 171 4.83 2.49 -8.80
N SER A 172 3.76 3.19 -9.16
CA SER A 172 3.02 3.04 -10.41
C SER A 172 2.44 4.40 -10.80
N ASP A 173 2.47 4.73 -12.08
CA ASP A 173 1.88 5.97 -12.60
C ASP A 173 0.35 5.85 -12.77
N ASN A 174 -0.19 4.64 -12.69
CA ASN A 174 -1.61 4.38 -12.87
C ASN A 174 -2.45 4.94 -11.69
N MET A 175 -3.70 5.32 -11.99
CA MET A 175 -4.70 5.67 -10.98
C MET A 175 -5.53 4.46 -10.51
N VAL A 176 -5.56 3.40 -11.30
CA VAL A 176 -6.22 2.14 -11.00
C VAL A 176 -5.16 1.04 -11.02
N TYR A 177 -5.19 0.15 -10.03
CA TYR A 177 -4.29 -0.98 -9.95
C TYR A 177 -4.32 -1.83 -11.22
N VAL A 178 -3.16 -2.32 -11.64
CA VAL A 178 -3.03 -3.28 -12.73
C VAL A 178 -2.42 -4.55 -12.14
N PRO A 179 -3.13 -5.69 -12.15
CA PRO A 179 -2.58 -6.94 -11.68
C PRO A 179 -1.32 -7.31 -12.46
N PRO A 180 -0.30 -7.92 -11.82
CA PRO A 180 0.95 -8.29 -12.48
C PRO A 180 0.77 -9.26 -13.66
N GLU A 181 -0.32 -10.04 -13.68
CA GLU A 181 -0.70 -10.90 -14.80
C GLU A 181 -1.10 -10.13 -16.07
N HIS A 182 -1.55 -8.89 -15.89
CA HIS A 182 -1.94 -7.97 -16.96
C HIS A 182 -0.92 -6.83 -17.16
N ASP A 183 0.21 -6.89 -16.45
CA ASP A 183 1.31 -5.95 -16.62
C ASP A 183 2.15 -6.36 -17.86
N ASN A 184 1.71 -5.85 -19.02
CA ASN A 184 2.37 -6.06 -20.31
C ASN A 184 3.79 -5.44 -20.38
N THR A 185 4.31 -4.81 -19.32
CA THR A 185 5.69 -4.30 -19.33
C THR A 185 6.73 -5.43 -19.47
N ARG A 186 6.41 -6.66 -19.04
CA ARG A 186 7.23 -7.85 -19.33
C ARG A 186 7.31 -8.19 -20.83
N ASP A 187 6.25 -7.92 -21.59
CA ASP A 187 6.21 -8.16 -23.03
C ASP A 187 6.79 -7.00 -23.83
N GLN A 188 6.76 -5.77 -23.31
CA GLN A 188 7.41 -4.60 -23.92
C GLN A 188 8.94 -4.71 -23.87
N ASP A 189 9.50 -5.22 -22.77
CA ASP A 189 10.95 -5.47 -22.67
C ASP A 189 11.39 -6.62 -23.60
N LYS A 190 10.55 -7.66 -23.78
CA LYS A 190 10.78 -8.72 -24.77
C LYS A 190 10.64 -8.22 -26.21
N LYS A 191 9.64 -7.39 -26.53
CA LYS A 191 9.49 -6.77 -27.85
C LYS A 191 10.64 -5.84 -28.20
N LYS A 192 11.11 -5.00 -27.27
CA LYS A 192 12.32 -4.18 -27.48
C LYS A 192 13.57 -5.03 -27.71
N THR A 193 13.71 -6.13 -26.98
CA THR A 193 14.85 -7.04 -27.17
C THR A 193 14.76 -7.75 -28.52
N ILE A 194 13.57 -8.18 -28.96
CA ILE A 194 13.33 -8.85 -30.25
C ILE A 194 13.45 -7.87 -31.43
N GLU A 195 12.97 -6.63 -31.31
CA GLU A 195 13.10 -5.57 -32.33
C GLU A 195 14.55 -5.04 -32.45
N MET A 196 15.38 -5.18 -31.42
CA MET A 196 16.81 -4.85 -31.50
C MET A 196 17.67 -5.95 -32.15
N ILE A 197 17.22 -7.21 -32.17
CA ILE A 197 18.01 -8.34 -32.70
C ILE A 197 18.23 -8.32 -34.24
N PRO A 198 17.39 -7.73 -35.12
CA PRO A 198 17.72 -7.64 -36.54
C PRO A 198 18.70 -6.50 -36.86
N TYR A 199 18.91 -5.53 -35.96
CA TYR A 199 19.76 -4.36 -36.24
C TYR A 199 21.25 -4.57 -35.89
N VAL A 200 21.57 -5.55 -35.05
CA VAL A 200 22.96 -5.80 -34.62
C VAL A 200 23.71 -6.74 -35.58
N LYS A 201 23.02 -7.42 -36.52
CA LYS A 201 23.66 -8.30 -37.50
C LYS A 201 24.15 -7.61 -38.79
N THR A 202 23.86 -6.33 -38.99
CA THR A 202 24.30 -5.59 -40.21
C THR A 202 25.44 -4.60 -39.96
N MET A 203 25.81 -4.31 -38.70
CA MET A 203 26.90 -3.37 -38.40
C MET A 203 28.30 -4.00 -38.29
N THR A 204 28.43 -5.33 -38.40
CA THR A 204 29.72 -6.04 -38.32
C THR A 204 30.31 -6.44 -39.67
N ALA A 205 29.83 -5.85 -40.79
CA ALA A 205 30.36 -6.09 -42.13
C ALA A 205 30.87 -4.80 -42.85
N ALA A 206 30.94 -3.66 -42.16
CA ALA A 206 31.41 -2.38 -42.74
C ALA A 206 32.68 -1.83 -42.06
N ARG A 207 33.44 -2.67 -41.35
CA ARG A 207 34.79 -2.35 -40.86
C ARG A 207 35.73 -3.51 -41.10
N ARG A 208 36.17 -3.66 -42.34
CA ARG A 208 37.54 -4.01 -42.77
C ARG A 208 37.57 -4.18 -44.28
#